data_AF-A0A3N0FVD6-F1
#
_entry.id   AF-A0A3N0FVD6-F1
#
_cell.length_a   1.000
_cell.length_b   1.000
_cell.length_c   1.000
_cell.angle_alpha   90.00
_cell.angle_beta   90.00
_cell.angle_gamma   90.00
#
_symmetry.space_group_name_H-M   'P 1'
#
loop_
_entity.id
_entity.type
_entity.pdbx_description
1 polymer ?
#
loop_
_entity_poly.entity_id
_entity_poly.type
_entity_poly.pdbx_seq_one_letter_code
_entity_poly.pdbx_strand_id
1 'polypeptide(L)'
;MNLNEHAAHQDLDTTFREKGYVKLTSHKDLAHELDDIRDLLQKAMVLEHAVIPPYLTMLYTMDDDIDPRVPEVIHSVVIEEMLHFVMVGNLLNAVGGTPNTSGPDFLLDYPATLPFGIEDLEIQLHPFSQHAIHQAMQIEHPKYVRPEVVASHVCSDMSIGEYYVYIESRLRAAVESFGEKAVFCGDPTRQIEPEQFCHGSYGTVIPVTDLDSAVASLRQICDQGEGSPHNIWQGEENDIPHYYRFNEIYCERMYAHGDTIASGPTGEPLTIEWDKAVRTHSAAKVSDYPEGELHKAIVRFNRRYSELLENLQLALSGRPLKLTPAVMAMGSLREDFRAIVSHPFPGDNAYHAAPTFEYTPPPPPRFQAKSQAVTFSNNQATLEKLSQAYADGDLPMALACLSEQLVWDMTGPVDVPYTGVFYGHEGFSRFWSLMSQTVEFSSEVVEKVFFSDNQAMAYGSQQGITKSTRVPYSYDWAIRYEFTDDHRIRLMRNYFNPMRIQAALAATPPKPRSFINK
;
A
#
# COMPACT_ATOMS: atom_id res chain seq x y z
N MET A 1 12.03 41.92 -21.53
CA MET A 1 11.75 42.05 -20.08
C MET A 1 11.52 43.50 -19.76
N ASN A 2 10.32 43.81 -19.29
CA ASN A 2 9.88 45.15 -18.91
C ASN A 2 10.36 45.46 -17.47
N LEU A 3 10.66 46.72 -17.13
CA LEU A 3 11.20 47.10 -15.80
C LEU A 3 10.28 46.68 -14.63
N ASN A 4 8.97 46.61 -14.87
CA ASN A 4 7.98 46.18 -13.89
C ASN A 4 7.98 44.67 -13.65
N GLU A 5 8.26 43.85 -14.68
CA GLU A 5 8.40 42.40 -14.51
C GLU A 5 9.64 42.09 -13.67
N HIS A 6 10.75 42.79 -13.93
CA HIS A 6 12.00 42.59 -13.19
C HIS A 6 11.87 42.94 -11.70
N ALA A 7 11.14 44.00 -11.35
CA ALA A 7 10.88 44.37 -9.96
C ALA A 7 9.96 43.36 -9.24
N ALA A 8 8.94 42.84 -9.92
CA ALA A 8 8.07 41.82 -9.36
C ALA A 8 8.80 40.48 -9.13
N HIS A 9 9.69 40.08 -10.05
CA HIS A 9 10.55 38.90 -9.87
C HIS A 9 11.52 39.05 -8.68
N GLN A 10 12.15 40.22 -8.51
CA GLN A 10 13.06 40.46 -7.38
C GLN A 10 12.36 40.44 -6.02
N ASP A 11 11.10 40.88 -5.95
CA ASP A 11 10.28 40.85 -4.74
C ASP A 11 9.87 39.41 -4.35
N LEU A 12 9.50 38.59 -5.35
CA LEU A 12 9.21 37.16 -5.15
C LEU A 12 10.42 36.38 -4.64
N ASP A 13 11.60 36.59 -5.26
CA ASP A 13 12.85 35.94 -4.86
C ASP A 13 13.23 36.28 -3.41
N THR A 14 13.10 37.55 -3.04
CA THR A 14 13.43 38.02 -1.70
C THR A 14 12.46 37.42 -0.68
N THR A 15 11.16 37.46 -0.97
CA THR A 15 10.12 36.87 -0.12
C THR A 15 10.31 35.36 0.05
N PHE A 16 10.65 34.65 -1.03
CA PHE A 16 10.91 33.22 -0.97
C PHE A 16 12.12 32.89 -0.09
N ARG A 17 13.23 33.63 -0.23
CA ARG A 17 14.42 33.44 0.63
C ARG A 17 14.14 33.68 2.12
N GLU A 18 13.23 34.60 2.44
CA GLU A 18 12.86 34.89 3.83
C GLU A 18 11.91 33.84 4.41
N LYS A 19 10.98 33.31 3.59
CA LYS A 19 9.86 32.49 4.08
C LYS A 19 9.96 31.00 3.78
N GLY A 20 10.71 30.62 2.75
CA GLY A 20 10.81 29.25 2.24
C GLY A 20 9.60 28.76 1.43
N TYR A 21 8.64 29.64 1.10
CA TYR A 21 7.48 29.32 0.26
C TYR A 21 7.04 30.54 -0.56
N VAL A 22 6.24 30.31 -1.60
CA VAL A 22 5.73 31.37 -2.47
C VAL A 22 4.34 31.81 -2.00
N LYS A 23 4.13 33.12 -1.80
CA LYS A 23 2.80 33.61 -1.40
C LYS A 23 1.83 33.54 -2.58
N LEU A 24 0.87 32.62 -2.50
CA LEU A 24 -0.18 32.45 -3.51
C LEU A 24 -1.51 33.02 -3.03
N THR A 25 -2.43 33.25 -3.97
CA THR A 25 -3.83 33.57 -3.67
C THR A 25 -4.66 32.31 -3.77
N SER A 26 -5.47 32.03 -2.75
CA SER A 26 -6.39 30.89 -2.74
C SER A 26 -7.55 31.11 -3.71
N HIS A 27 -8.20 30.02 -4.12
CA HIS A 27 -9.49 30.06 -4.79
C HIS A 27 -10.54 30.77 -3.94
N LYS A 28 -11.65 31.19 -4.58
CA LYS A 28 -12.71 31.96 -3.92
C LYS A 28 -13.50 31.15 -2.89
N ASP A 29 -13.51 29.83 -3.04
CA ASP A 29 -14.24 28.93 -2.15
C ASP A 29 -13.39 27.71 -1.79
N LEU A 30 -13.65 27.21 -0.58
CA LEU A 30 -12.89 26.14 0.03
C LEU A 30 -13.05 24.81 -0.72
N ALA A 31 -14.20 24.55 -1.34
CA ALA A 31 -14.44 23.28 -2.02
C ALA A 31 -13.52 23.12 -3.23
N HIS A 32 -13.47 24.12 -4.12
CA HIS A 32 -12.54 24.09 -5.25
C HIS A 32 -11.07 24.11 -4.81
N GLU A 33 -10.72 24.86 -3.76
CA GLU A 33 -9.35 24.85 -3.22
C GLU A 33 -8.93 23.45 -2.74
N LEU A 34 -9.80 22.78 -1.98
CA LEU A 34 -9.50 21.44 -1.46
C LEU A 34 -9.47 20.40 -2.57
N ASP A 35 -10.36 20.48 -3.57
CA ASP A 35 -10.35 19.54 -4.68
C ASP A 35 -9.06 19.62 -5.49
N ASP A 36 -8.57 20.84 -5.78
CA ASP A 36 -7.27 21.06 -6.42
C ASP A 36 -6.11 20.53 -5.56
N ILE A 37 -6.07 20.85 -4.27
CA ILE A 37 -5.01 20.36 -3.36
C ILE A 37 -5.02 18.82 -3.28
N ARG A 38 -6.20 18.21 -3.23
CA ARG A 38 -6.35 16.74 -3.21
C ARG A 38 -5.85 16.11 -4.50
N ASP A 39 -6.15 16.71 -5.64
CA ASP A 39 -5.64 16.26 -6.94
C ASP A 39 -4.10 16.38 -7.01
N LEU A 40 -3.54 17.50 -6.55
CA LEU A 40 -2.08 17.67 -6.45
C LEU A 40 -1.43 16.60 -5.58
N LEU A 41 -1.99 16.35 -4.38
CA LEU A 41 -1.48 15.32 -3.47
C LEU A 41 -1.65 13.90 -4.03
N GLN A 42 -2.77 13.60 -4.68
CA GLN A 42 -2.97 12.30 -5.33
C GLN A 42 -1.91 12.04 -6.42
N LYS A 43 -1.55 13.05 -7.20
CA LYS A 43 -0.48 12.90 -8.19
C LYS A 43 0.92 12.92 -7.58
N ALA A 44 1.14 13.63 -6.48
CA ALA A 44 2.36 13.47 -5.69
C ALA A 44 2.54 12.00 -5.26
N MET A 45 1.46 11.31 -4.85
CA MET A 45 1.55 9.88 -4.55
C MET A 45 1.96 9.02 -5.77
N VAL A 46 1.51 9.39 -6.98
CA VAL A 46 1.93 8.71 -8.21
C VAL A 46 3.41 8.98 -8.49
N LEU A 47 3.88 10.20 -8.23
CA LEU A 47 5.28 10.61 -8.38
C LEU A 47 6.20 9.80 -7.46
N GLU A 48 5.94 9.76 -6.15
CA GLU A 48 6.73 8.96 -5.18
C GLU A 48 6.71 7.47 -5.53
N HIS A 49 5.58 6.97 -6.03
CA HIS A 49 5.50 5.57 -6.46
C HIS A 49 6.24 5.30 -7.78
N ALA A 50 6.35 6.28 -8.68
CA ALA A 50 6.94 6.11 -10.01
C ALA A 50 8.42 5.68 -9.99
N VAL A 51 9.11 5.98 -8.90
CA VAL A 51 10.55 5.70 -8.76
C VAL A 51 10.83 4.38 -8.03
N ILE A 52 9.85 3.86 -7.28
CA ILE A 52 9.98 2.61 -6.52
C ILE A 52 10.25 1.40 -7.44
N PRO A 53 9.47 1.10 -8.50
CA PRO A 53 9.75 -0.04 -9.38
C PRO A 53 11.12 0.01 -10.09
N PRO A 54 11.58 1.16 -10.64
CA PRO A 54 12.95 1.30 -11.15
C PRO A 54 14.01 0.98 -10.09
N TYR A 55 13.90 1.50 -8.88
CA TYR A 55 14.90 1.29 -7.83
C TYR A 55 14.89 -0.15 -7.30
N LEU A 56 13.72 -0.79 -7.20
CA LEU A 56 13.61 -2.23 -6.91
C LEU A 56 14.21 -3.10 -8.02
N THR A 57 14.00 -2.71 -9.29
CA THR A 57 14.58 -3.43 -10.44
C THR A 57 16.10 -3.39 -10.38
N MET A 58 16.65 -2.21 -10.11
CA MET A 58 18.07 -2.04 -9.84
C MET A 58 18.54 -2.93 -8.68
N LEU A 59 17.88 -2.86 -7.52
CA LEU A 59 18.24 -3.63 -6.32
C LEU A 59 18.23 -5.15 -6.56
N TYR A 60 17.25 -5.67 -7.30
CA TYR A 60 17.05 -7.11 -7.44
C TYR A 60 17.77 -7.76 -8.63
N THR A 61 18.43 -6.96 -9.47
CA THR A 61 19.29 -7.43 -10.56
C THR A 61 20.78 -7.39 -10.21
N MET A 62 21.14 -6.92 -9.01
CA MET A 62 22.50 -7.03 -8.48
C MET A 62 22.89 -8.48 -8.21
N ASP A 63 24.18 -8.76 -8.40
CA ASP A 63 24.81 -9.99 -7.94
C ASP A 63 24.94 -10.01 -6.41
N ASP A 64 24.89 -11.19 -5.79
CA ASP A 64 24.97 -11.32 -4.33
C ASP A 64 26.40 -11.10 -3.79
N ASP A 65 27.45 -11.15 -4.63
CA ASP A 65 28.85 -10.95 -4.24
C ASP A 65 29.33 -9.49 -4.37
N ILE A 66 28.41 -8.53 -4.62
CA ILE A 66 28.75 -7.09 -4.66
C ILE A 66 29.12 -6.56 -3.27
N ASP A 67 29.85 -5.44 -3.22
CA ASP A 67 30.10 -4.70 -1.98
C ASP A 67 28.76 -4.41 -1.26
N PRO A 68 28.55 -4.89 -0.02
CA PRO A 68 27.26 -4.86 0.65
C PRO A 68 26.75 -3.43 0.91
N ARG A 69 27.65 -2.43 0.89
CA ARG A 69 27.28 -1.02 1.03
C ARG A 69 26.41 -0.53 -0.12
N VAL A 70 26.60 -1.08 -1.33
CA VAL A 70 25.84 -0.68 -2.53
C VAL A 70 24.34 -1.06 -2.43
N PRO A 71 23.96 -2.32 -2.18
CA PRO A 71 22.55 -2.67 -1.98
C PRO A 71 21.98 -2.05 -0.71
N GLU A 72 22.77 -1.80 0.33
CA GLU A 72 22.32 -1.07 1.53
C GLU A 72 21.88 0.37 1.20
N VAL A 73 22.68 1.09 0.41
CA VAL A 73 22.36 2.45 -0.05
C VAL A 73 21.08 2.47 -0.91
N ILE A 74 20.96 1.56 -1.87
CA ILE A 74 19.80 1.55 -2.76
C ILE A 74 18.54 1.10 -2.01
N HIS A 75 18.68 0.14 -1.11
CA HIS A 75 17.58 -0.29 -0.26
C HIS A 75 17.13 0.83 0.68
N SER A 76 18.03 1.63 1.25
CA SER A 76 17.63 2.75 2.12
C SER A 76 16.81 3.80 1.37
N VAL A 77 17.23 4.14 0.14
CA VAL A 77 16.46 5.05 -0.73
C VAL A 77 15.07 4.48 -1.05
N VAL A 78 14.96 3.20 -1.43
CA VAL A 78 13.66 2.56 -1.69
C VAL A 78 12.72 2.64 -0.49
N ILE A 79 13.23 2.48 0.74
CA ILE A 79 12.42 2.59 1.95
C ILE A 79 12.00 4.03 2.23
N GLU A 80 12.86 5.01 1.94
CA GLU A 80 12.54 6.43 2.03
C GLU A 80 11.47 6.84 1.00
N GLU A 81 11.52 6.35 -0.24
CA GLU A 81 10.46 6.56 -1.24
C GLU A 81 9.10 5.97 -0.79
N MET A 82 9.12 4.79 -0.15
CA MET A 82 7.90 4.22 0.46
C MET A 82 7.39 5.07 1.62
N LEU A 83 8.30 5.69 2.39
CA LEU A 83 7.97 6.62 3.46
C LEU A 83 7.31 7.88 2.89
N HIS A 84 7.89 8.47 1.83
CA HIS A 84 7.36 9.65 1.15
C HIS A 84 5.96 9.38 0.61
N PHE A 85 5.77 8.26 -0.08
CA PHE A 85 4.46 7.80 -0.54
C PHE A 85 3.41 7.74 0.58
N VAL A 86 3.76 7.19 1.75
CA VAL A 86 2.87 7.13 2.92
C VAL A 86 2.59 8.53 3.49
N MET A 87 3.60 9.39 3.57
CA MET A 87 3.50 10.76 4.08
C MET A 87 2.60 11.64 3.20
N VAL A 88 2.68 11.50 1.88
CA VAL A 88 1.73 12.13 0.95
C VAL A 88 0.31 11.59 1.15
N GLY A 89 0.16 10.28 1.41
CA GLY A 89 -1.12 9.69 1.80
C GLY A 89 -1.71 10.31 3.08
N ASN A 90 -0.89 10.55 4.09
CA ASN A 90 -1.28 11.25 5.33
C ASN A 90 -1.72 12.70 5.06
N LEU A 91 -0.97 13.44 4.23
CA LEU A 91 -1.34 14.79 3.78
C LEU A 91 -2.71 14.79 3.08
N LEU A 92 -2.93 13.85 2.14
CA LEU A 92 -4.19 13.74 1.40
C LEU A 92 -5.36 13.42 2.32
N ASN A 93 -5.18 12.50 3.28
CA ASN A 93 -6.19 12.21 4.30
C ASN A 93 -6.50 13.43 5.17
N ALA A 94 -5.48 14.19 5.58
CA ALA A 94 -5.62 15.33 6.49
C ALA A 94 -6.48 16.45 5.89
N VAL A 95 -6.40 16.66 4.57
CA VAL A 95 -7.27 17.62 3.85
C VAL A 95 -8.63 17.03 3.44
N GLY A 96 -9.01 15.87 4.00
CA GLY A 96 -10.29 15.20 3.76
C GLY A 96 -10.38 14.46 2.43
N GLY A 97 -9.26 14.26 1.75
CA GLY A 97 -9.17 13.38 0.58
C GLY A 97 -9.19 11.90 0.95
N THR A 98 -9.13 11.04 -0.06
CA THR A 98 -8.93 9.60 0.13
C THR A 98 -7.98 9.15 -0.96
N PRO A 99 -6.78 8.65 -0.61
CA PRO A 99 -5.83 8.11 -1.56
C PRO A 99 -6.47 7.09 -2.50
N ASN A 100 -6.09 7.10 -3.77
CA ASN A 100 -6.41 6.07 -4.75
C ASN A 100 -5.11 5.45 -5.27
N THR A 101 -4.77 4.28 -4.76
CA THR A 101 -3.50 3.59 -5.05
C THR A 101 -3.73 2.30 -5.85
N SER A 102 -4.97 1.84 -5.98
CA SER A 102 -5.32 0.60 -6.69
C SER A 102 -5.99 0.80 -8.04
N GLY A 103 -6.18 2.05 -8.45
CA GLY A 103 -6.71 2.39 -9.77
C GLY A 103 -5.71 2.09 -10.90
N PRO A 104 -6.19 1.85 -12.13
CA PRO A 104 -5.32 1.65 -13.30
C PRO A 104 -4.42 2.86 -13.57
N ASP A 105 -4.89 4.08 -13.28
CA ASP A 105 -4.16 5.33 -13.53
C ASP A 105 -3.07 5.61 -12.47
N PHE A 106 -2.97 4.79 -11.42
CA PHE A 106 -1.93 4.95 -10.39
C PHE A 106 -0.61 4.29 -10.81
N LEU A 107 -0.66 3.17 -11.53
CA LEU A 107 0.52 2.48 -12.02
C LEU A 107 0.96 3.03 -13.37
N LEU A 108 2.22 3.46 -13.47
CA LEU A 108 2.81 3.87 -14.74
C LEU A 108 3.10 2.65 -15.63
N ASP A 109 2.92 2.83 -16.93
CA ASP A 109 3.17 1.82 -17.95
C ASP A 109 4.60 1.93 -18.50
N TYR A 110 5.62 1.61 -17.69
CA TYR A 110 7.05 1.82 -18.03
C TYR A 110 7.49 1.22 -19.38
N PRO A 111 8.25 1.93 -20.24
CA PRO A 111 8.77 3.29 -20.06
C PRO A 111 7.68 4.36 -19.96
N ALA A 112 7.83 5.28 -19.02
CA ALA A 112 6.82 6.31 -18.76
C ALA A 112 7.48 7.63 -18.35
N THR A 113 6.86 8.75 -18.69
CA THR A 113 7.27 10.06 -18.17
C THR A 113 6.77 10.25 -16.74
N LEU A 114 7.47 11.08 -15.97
CA LEU A 114 6.97 11.53 -14.67
C LEU A 114 5.59 12.21 -14.78
N PRO A 115 4.73 12.10 -13.75
CA PRO A 115 3.43 12.75 -13.73
C PRO A 115 3.49 14.25 -14.02
N PHE A 116 2.42 14.79 -14.61
CA PHE A 116 2.26 16.20 -15.04
C PHE A 116 3.25 16.73 -16.09
N GLY A 117 4.08 15.87 -16.68
CA GLY A 117 5.15 16.36 -17.56
C GLY A 117 6.24 17.10 -16.79
N ILE A 118 6.36 16.84 -15.49
CA ILE A 118 7.50 17.29 -14.69
C ILE A 118 8.76 16.75 -15.36
N GLU A 119 9.61 17.67 -15.81
CA GLU A 119 10.95 17.42 -16.36
C GLU A 119 11.06 16.62 -17.67
N ASP A 120 9.95 16.18 -18.27
CA ASP A 120 9.91 15.37 -19.50
C ASP A 120 10.88 14.16 -19.48
N LEU A 121 11.17 13.64 -18.28
CA LEU A 121 12.09 12.54 -18.07
C LEU A 121 11.37 11.21 -18.29
N GLU A 122 11.80 10.44 -19.29
CA GLU A 122 11.35 9.06 -19.49
C GLU A 122 12.07 8.12 -18.53
N ILE A 123 11.31 7.41 -17.70
CA ILE A 123 11.79 6.46 -16.71
C ILE A 123 11.59 5.05 -17.23
N GLN A 124 12.64 4.24 -17.15
CA GLN A 124 12.61 2.81 -17.50
C GLN A 124 13.07 1.92 -16.34
N LEU A 125 12.81 0.62 -16.47
CA LEU A 125 13.15 -0.41 -15.49
C LEU A 125 14.57 -0.96 -15.75
N HIS A 126 15.58 -0.10 -15.66
CA HIS A 126 16.96 -0.51 -15.91
C HIS A 126 17.48 -1.50 -14.86
N PRO A 127 18.17 -2.58 -15.26
CA PRO A 127 18.92 -3.42 -14.32
C PRO A 127 20.07 -2.63 -13.70
N PHE A 128 20.62 -3.12 -12.59
CA PHE A 128 21.79 -2.54 -11.94
C PHE A 128 22.92 -2.33 -12.95
N SER A 129 23.21 -1.06 -13.18
CA SER A 129 24.14 -0.59 -14.21
C SER A 129 24.42 0.88 -13.96
N GLN A 130 25.51 1.39 -14.55
CA GLN A 130 25.81 2.82 -14.53
C GLN A 130 24.66 3.66 -15.11
N HIS A 131 23.90 3.10 -16.06
CA HIS A 131 22.76 3.79 -16.65
C HIS A 131 21.57 3.90 -15.69
N ALA A 132 21.28 2.84 -14.92
CA ALA A 132 20.26 2.90 -13.86
C ALA A 132 20.61 3.94 -12.78
N ILE A 133 21.87 3.96 -12.35
CA ILE A 133 22.36 4.96 -11.37
C ILE A 133 22.28 6.38 -11.94
N HIS A 134 22.65 6.56 -13.20
CA HIS A 134 22.53 7.86 -13.84
C HIS A 134 21.07 8.32 -13.95
N GLN A 135 20.14 7.42 -14.32
CA GLN A 135 18.70 7.74 -14.32
C GLN A 135 18.23 8.17 -12.93
N ALA A 136 18.60 7.42 -11.88
CA ALA A 136 18.27 7.77 -10.50
C ALA A 136 18.84 9.15 -10.11
N MET A 137 20.11 9.43 -10.44
CA MET A 137 20.70 10.75 -10.21
C MET A 137 19.98 11.88 -10.99
N GLN A 138 19.42 11.60 -12.17
CA GLN A 138 18.65 12.60 -12.92
C GLN A 138 17.31 12.89 -12.26
N ILE A 139 16.64 11.86 -11.74
CA ILE A 139 15.39 11.96 -10.99
C ILE A 139 15.61 12.80 -9.72
N GLU A 140 16.63 12.45 -8.93
CA GLU A 140 16.88 13.08 -7.63
C GLU A 140 17.67 14.39 -7.71
N HIS A 141 17.99 14.89 -8.90
CA HIS A 141 18.95 15.98 -9.04
C HIS A 141 18.48 17.25 -8.32
N PRO A 142 19.22 17.78 -7.32
CA PRO A 142 18.81 18.97 -6.59
C PRO A 142 18.73 20.18 -7.51
N LYS A 143 17.56 20.82 -7.54
CA LYS A 143 17.35 22.02 -8.35
C LYS A 143 17.10 23.25 -7.50
N TYR A 144 17.46 24.39 -8.09
CA TYR A 144 17.07 25.68 -7.52
C TYR A 144 15.59 25.90 -7.75
N VAL A 145 14.86 26.16 -6.67
CA VAL A 145 13.45 26.56 -6.75
C VAL A 145 13.38 27.94 -7.40
N ARG A 146 12.61 28.05 -8.49
CA ARG A 146 12.29 29.30 -9.19
C ARG A 146 10.91 29.78 -8.72
N PRO A 147 10.82 30.79 -7.85
CA PRO A 147 9.56 31.24 -7.27
C PRO A 147 8.52 31.67 -8.32
N GLU A 148 8.96 32.20 -9.46
CA GLU A 148 8.10 32.61 -10.56
C GLU A 148 7.43 31.43 -11.28
N VAL A 149 8.09 30.28 -11.35
CA VAL A 149 7.53 29.06 -11.95
C VAL A 149 6.47 28.50 -11.01
N VAL A 150 6.75 28.44 -9.71
CA VAL A 150 5.77 28.07 -8.68
C VAL A 150 4.55 28.99 -8.72
N ALA A 151 4.76 30.31 -8.86
CA ALA A 151 3.69 31.30 -8.94
C ALA A 151 2.86 31.22 -10.23
N SER A 152 3.34 30.52 -11.27
CA SER A 152 2.63 30.37 -12.54
C SER A 152 1.46 29.38 -12.48
N HIS A 153 1.44 28.50 -11.47
CA HIS A 153 0.51 27.38 -11.34
C HIS A 153 0.60 26.31 -12.45
N VAL A 154 1.63 26.36 -13.32
CA VAL A 154 1.84 25.41 -14.42
C VAL A 154 2.76 24.28 -13.97
N CYS A 155 2.19 23.16 -13.53
CA CYS A 155 2.96 22.03 -12.97
C CYS A 155 3.95 21.38 -13.96
N SER A 156 3.67 21.42 -15.28
CA SER A 156 4.57 20.85 -16.29
C SER A 156 5.90 21.60 -16.42
N ASP A 157 5.99 22.82 -15.92
CA ASP A 157 7.20 23.63 -16.00
C ASP A 157 8.07 23.51 -14.73
N MET A 158 7.56 22.80 -13.72
CA MET A 158 8.16 22.66 -12.38
C MET A 158 9.14 21.48 -12.32
N SER A 159 10.18 21.59 -11.47
CA SER A 159 10.88 20.44 -10.91
C SER A 159 10.07 19.75 -9.82
N ILE A 160 10.52 18.58 -9.35
CA ILE A 160 9.91 17.87 -8.21
C ILE A 160 9.91 18.75 -6.95
N GLY A 161 11.04 19.38 -6.59
CA GLY A 161 11.12 20.30 -5.46
C GLY A 161 10.22 21.53 -5.60
N GLU A 162 10.12 22.11 -6.80
CA GLU A 162 9.19 23.22 -7.07
C GLU A 162 7.73 22.79 -6.91
N TYR A 163 7.40 21.55 -7.31
CA TYR A 163 6.07 20.98 -7.16
C TYR A 163 5.67 20.82 -5.68
N TYR A 164 6.59 20.38 -4.82
CA TYR A 164 6.34 20.31 -3.38
C TYR A 164 6.25 21.69 -2.71
N VAL A 165 7.08 22.65 -3.12
CA VAL A 165 6.94 24.05 -2.69
C VAL A 165 5.60 24.63 -3.13
N TYR A 166 5.11 24.26 -4.31
CA TYR A 166 3.79 24.65 -4.79
C TYR A 166 2.67 24.11 -3.90
N ILE A 167 2.72 22.83 -3.52
CA ILE A 167 1.76 22.22 -2.57
C ILE A 167 1.81 22.93 -1.22
N GLU A 168 2.99 23.18 -0.64
CA GLU A 168 3.13 23.94 0.61
C GLU A 168 2.48 25.33 0.48
N SER A 169 2.78 26.03 -0.61
CA SER A 169 2.28 27.37 -0.89
C SER A 169 0.75 27.41 -1.01
N ARG A 170 0.14 26.39 -1.64
CA ARG A 170 -1.31 26.22 -1.75
C ARG A 170 -1.96 25.96 -0.39
N LEU A 171 -1.40 25.04 0.42
CA LEU A 171 -1.89 24.77 1.78
C LEU A 171 -1.86 26.03 2.65
N ARG A 172 -0.76 26.79 2.62
CA ARG A 172 -0.65 28.05 3.38
C ARG A 172 -1.68 29.08 2.94
N ALA A 173 -1.89 29.25 1.64
CA ALA A 173 -2.89 30.17 1.10
C ALA A 173 -4.32 29.78 1.50
N ALA A 174 -4.62 28.47 1.48
CA ALA A 174 -5.90 27.93 1.91
C ALA A 174 -6.14 28.18 3.41
N VAL A 175 -5.13 27.97 4.26
CA VAL A 175 -5.22 28.23 5.71
C VAL A 175 -5.40 29.71 6.02
N GLU A 176 -4.66 30.60 5.33
CA GLU A 176 -4.82 32.06 5.46
C GLU A 176 -6.24 32.50 5.09
N SER A 177 -6.85 31.87 4.09
CA SER A 177 -8.16 32.26 3.55
C SER A 177 -9.36 31.66 4.28
N PHE A 178 -9.27 30.39 4.70
CA PHE A 178 -10.41 29.62 5.21
C PHE A 178 -10.23 29.14 6.66
N GLY A 179 -9.03 29.27 7.21
CA GLY A 179 -8.68 28.81 8.55
C GLY A 179 -8.28 27.33 8.59
N GLU A 180 -7.34 27.02 9.49
CA GLU A 180 -6.68 25.72 9.57
C GLU A 180 -7.63 24.54 9.74
N LYS A 181 -8.60 24.64 10.67
CA LYS A 181 -9.59 23.58 10.92
C LYS A 181 -10.47 23.26 9.71
N ALA A 182 -10.65 24.22 8.81
CA ALA A 182 -11.46 24.02 7.61
C ALA A 182 -10.66 23.29 6.52
N VAL A 183 -9.36 23.57 6.43
CA VAL A 183 -8.44 22.92 5.50
C VAL A 183 -8.13 21.49 5.96
N PHE A 184 -7.70 21.33 7.22
CA PHE A 184 -7.39 20.05 7.84
C PHE A 184 -8.64 19.41 8.44
N CYS A 185 -9.60 19.10 7.57
CA CYS A 185 -10.92 18.57 7.90
C CYS A 185 -11.01 17.03 7.87
N GLY A 186 -9.89 16.36 7.58
CA GLY A 186 -9.78 14.92 7.48
C GLY A 186 -10.08 14.17 8.77
N ASP A 187 -10.38 12.87 8.63
CA ASP A 187 -10.56 11.96 9.76
C ASP A 187 -9.19 11.57 10.33
N PRO A 188 -8.85 11.97 11.58
CA PRO A 188 -7.55 11.66 12.17
C PRO A 188 -7.27 10.17 12.30
N THR A 189 -8.31 9.32 12.34
CA THR A 189 -8.15 7.85 12.45
C THR A 189 -7.60 7.20 11.18
N ARG A 190 -7.48 7.97 10.09
CA ARG A 190 -6.90 7.54 8.81
C ARG A 190 -5.42 7.86 8.68
N GLN A 191 -4.83 8.59 9.63
CA GLN A 191 -3.40 8.83 9.66
C GLN A 191 -2.65 7.51 9.92
N ILE A 192 -1.56 7.33 9.20
CA ILE A 192 -0.54 6.33 9.53
C ILE A 192 0.37 6.93 10.60
N GLU A 193 0.51 6.20 11.70
CA GLU A 193 1.36 6.56 12.84
C GLU A 193 2.79 5.99 12.65
N PRO A 194 3.81 6.59 13.29
CA PRO A 194 5.20 6.11 13.26
C PRO A 194 5.36 4.61 13.52
N GLU A 195 4.63 4.06 14.48
CA GLU A 195 4.74 2.65 14.90
C GLU A 195 4.21 1.67 13.85
N GLN A 196 3.52 2.15 12.82
CA GLN A 196 2.89 1.33 11.79
C GLN A 196 3.78 1.18 10.55
N PHE A 197 4.82 2.01 10.42
CA PHE A 197 5.81 1.94 9.35
C PHE A 197 7.11 1.26 9.83
N CYS A 198 7.95 0.86 8.88
CA CYS A 198 9.23 0.17 9.11
C CYS A 198 10.03 0.84 10.24
N HIS A 199 10.38 0.06 11.27
CA HIS A 199 11.24 0.56 12.35
C HIS A 199 12.70 0.60 11.87
N GLY A 200 13.36 1.76 11.94
CA GLY A 200 14.76 1.94 11.55
C GLY A 200 15.18 3.41 11.48
N SER A 201 16.41 3.67 11.06
CA SER A 201 17.01 5.02 10.96
C SER A 201 16.64 5.77 9.66
N TYR A 202 15.58 5.37 8.94
CA TYR A 202 15.26 5.86 7.58
C TYR A 202 14.29 7.06 7.58
N GLY A 203 14.17 7.76 8.70
CA GLY A 203 13.14 8.78 8.92
C GLY A 203 11.90 8.25 9.64
N THR A 204 10.98 9.17 9.96
CA THR A 204 9.76 8.87 10.72
C THR A 204 8.54 9.37 9.96
N VAL A 205 7.47 8.56 9.89
CA VAL A 205 6.19 9.01 9.36
C VAL A 205 5.67 10.15 10.23
N ILE A 206 5.26 11.25 9.62
CA ILE A 206 4.63 12.37 10.34
C ILE A 206 3.10 12.27 10.17
N PRO A 207 2.34 12.05 11.25
CA PRO A 207 0.89 12.25 11.22
C PRO A 207 0.59 13.73 10.97
N VAL A 208 -0.29 14.01 10.02
CA VAL A 208 -0.66 15.37 9.63
C VAL A 208 -2.02 15.72 10.21
N THR A 209 -2.05 16.74 11.06
CA THR A 209 -3.27 17.23 11.73
C THR A 209 -3.49 18.73 11.56
N ASP A 210 -2.49 19.46 11.09
CA ASP A 210 -2.45 20.92 11.00
C ASP A 210 -1.41 21.37 9.96
N LEU A 211 -1.27 22.69 9.78
CA LEU A 211 -0.35 23.24 8.79
C LEU A 211 1.11 22.96 9.14
N ASP A 212 1.46 23.00 10.42
CA ASP A 212 2.85 22.83 10.86
C ASP A 212 3.32 21.39 10.60
N SER A 213 2.51 20.39 10.95
CA SER A 213 2.77 18.97 10.64
C SER A 213 2.76 18.69 9.13
N ALA A 214 1.90 19.36 8.36
CA ALA A 214 1.88 19.24 6.90
C ALA A 214 3.18 19.76 6.26
N VAL A 215 3.63 20.94 6.70
CA VAL A 215 4.89 21.55 6.23
C VAL A 215 6.09 20.71 6.63
N ALA A 216 6.12 20.19 7.86
CA ALA A 216 7.19 19.30 8.31
C ALA A 216 7.26 18.04 7.43
N SER A 217 6.09 17.48 7.07
CA SER A 217 5.98 16.31 6.19
C SER A 217 6.55 16.59 4.79
N LEU A 218 6.11 17.69 4.16
CA LEU A 218 6.59 18.11 2.83
C LEU A 218 8.10 18.38 2.80
N ARG A 219 8.62 19.01 3.87
CA ARG A 219 10.06 19.29 3.98
C ARG A 219 10.88 18.03 4.12
N GLN A 220 10.45 17.08 4.96
CA GLN A 220 11.17 15.81 5.10
C GLN A 220 11.25 15.05 3.76
N ILE A 221 10.18 15.05 2.97
CA ILE A 221 10.18 14.46 1.61
C ILE A 221 11.25 15.14 0.73
N CYS A 222 11.21 16.46 0.63
CA CYS A 222 12.17 17.22 -0.19
C CYS A 222 13.62 17.08 0.29
N ASP A 223 13.81 17.11 1.60
CA ASP A 223 15.12 17.04 2.24
C ASP A 223 15.77 15.66 2.01
N GLN A 224 15.01 14.57 2.12
CA GLN A 224 15.51 13.21 1.87
C GLN A 224 15.76 12.93 0.38
N GLY A 225 14.86 13.35 -0.51
CA GLY A 225 14.98 13.14 -1.96
C GLY A 225 16.09 13.98 -2.60
N GLU A 226 15.71 15.14 -3.15
CA GLU A 226 16.65 16.08 -3.80
C GLU A 226 17.67 16.68 -2.83
N GLY A 227 17.25 16.97 -1.61
CA GLY A 227 18.03 17.73 -0.64
C GLY A 227 18.28 19.17 -1.08
N SER A 228 19.53 19.64 -0.91
CA SER A 228 19.88 21.05 -1.15
C SER A 228 20.93 21.20 -2.25
N PRO A 229 20.81 22.21 -3.14
CA PRO A 229 21.87 22.59 -4.08
C PRO A 229 23.06 23.29 -3.39
N HIS A 230 23.01 23.48 -2.07
CA HIS A 230 24.02 24.20 -1.30
C HIS A 230 24.76 23.35 -0.28
N ASN A 231 24.17 22.24 0.16
CA ASN A 231 24.73 21.42 1.22
C ASN A 231 24.39 19.94 0.99
N ILE A 232 25.40 19.09 1.21
CA ILE A 232 25.27 17.64 1.15
C ILE A 232 24.67 17.10 2.46
N TRP A 233 25.14 17.65 3.59
CA TRP A 233 24.93 17.06 4.90
C TRP A 233 23.66 17.58 5.55
N GLN A 234 22.82 16.66 6.02
CA GLN A 234 21.60 16.98 6.77
C GLN A 234 21.63 16.44 8.19
N GLY A 235 21.06 17.21 9.11
CA GLY A 235 20.94 16.84 10.53
C GLY A 235 22.29 16.66 11.25
N GLU A 236 22.24 15.93 12.36
CA GLU A 236 23.41 15.64 13.21
C GLU A 236 24.08 14.28 12.91
N GLU A 237 23.43 13.39 12.14
CA GLU A 237 23.84 11.97 11.93
C GLU A 237 24.50 11.64 10.57
N ASN A 238 25.19 12.59 9.92
CA ASN A 238 25.86 12.37 8.62
C ASN A 238 24.92 11.82 7.51
N ASP A 239 23.62 12.06 7.59
CA ASP A 239 22.69 11.68 6.54
C ASP A 239 22.86 12.56 5.31
N ILE A 240 22.83 11.92 4.14
CA ILE A 240 22.91 12.57 2.84
C ILE A 240 21.67 12.23 1.98
N PRO A 241 21.15 13.17 1.18
CA PRO A 241 20.02 12.98 0.27
C PRO A 241 20.26 11.93 -0.81
N HIS A 242 19.18 11.46 -1.44
CA HIS A 242 19.19 10.37 -2.43
C HIS A 242 20.14 10.63 -3.59
N TYR A 243 20.14 11.85 -4.14
CA TYR A 243 21.07 12.21 -5.21
C TYR A 243 22.52 11.90 -4.85
N TYR A 244 22.94 12.32 -3.64
CA TYR A 244 24.32 12.14 -3.19
C TYR A 244 24.61 10.67 -2.89
N ARG A 245 23.65 9.91 -2.36
CA ARG A 245 23.76 8.45 -2.18
C ARG A 245 23.98 7.74 -3.52
N PHE A 246 23.21 8.07 -4.55
CA PHE A 246 23.44 7.52 -5.89
C PHE A 246 24.77 7.99 -6.49
N ASN A 247 25.16 9.24 -6.21
CA ASN A 247 26.46 9.77 -6.65
C ASN A 247 27.65 9.03 -6.03
N GLU A 248 27.54 8.50 -4.80
CA GLU A 248 28.58 7.64 -4.21
C GLU A 248 28.82 6.39 -5.06
N ILE A 249 27.73 5.75 -5.48
CA ILE A 249 27.79 4.54 -6.33
C ILE A 249 28.34 4.91 -7.72
N TYR A 250 27.89 6.04 -8.28
CA TYR A 250 28.37 6.53 -9.58
C TYR A 250 29.87 6.85 -9.58
N CYS A 251 30.36 7.49 -8.52
CA CYS A 251 31.79 7.78 -8.33
C CYS A 251 32.59 6.60 -7.76
N GLU A 252 31.92 5.47 -7.47
CA GLU A 252 32.50 4.29 -6.82
C GLU A 252 33.26 4.66 -5.53
N ARG A 253 32.70 5.58 -4.74
CA ARG A 253 33.33 6.14 -3.54
C ARG A 253 32.31 6.80 -2.62
N MET A 254 32.43 6.52 -1.31
CA MET A 254 31.61 7.15 -0.27
C MET A 254 32.01 8.60 0.00
N TYR A 255 31.06 9.42 0.43
CA TYR A 255 31.34 10.72 1.00
C TYR A 255 32.01 10.59 2.37
N ALA A 256 32.99 11.45 2.64
CA ALA A 256 33.61 11.62 3.94
C ALA A 256 33.21 12.97 4.54
N HIS A 257 33.11 13.04 5.87
CA HIS A 257 32.74 14.27 6.56
C HIS A 257 33.65 15.44 6.15
N GLY A 258 33.04 16.55 5.75
CA GLY A 258 33.74 17.73 5.21
C GLY A 258 33.82 17.79 3.69
N ASP A 259 33.40 16.73 2.98
CA ASP A 259 33.17 16.81 1.53
C ASP A 259 32.08 17.84 1.22
N THR A 260 32.23 18.46 0.04
CA THR A 260 31.36 19.50 -0.50
C THR A 260 30.85 19.08 -1.87
N ILE A 261 29.81 19.75 -2.36
CA ILE A 261 29.27 19.50 -3.72
C ILE A 261 30.39 19.62 -4.77
N ALA A 262 31.31 20.58 -4.58
CA ALA A 262 32.42 20.82 -5.51
C ALA A 262 33.55 19.79 -5.41
N SER A 263 33.80 19.21 -4.23
CA SER A 263 34.85 18.19 -4.08
C SER A 263 34.41 16.82 -4.58
N GLY A 264 33.10 16.53 -4.50
CA GLY A 264 32.60 15.17 -4.64
C GLY A 264 33.04 14.27 -3.47
N PRO A 265 32.76 12.97 -3.55
CA PRO A 265 33.11 12.02 -2.49
C PRO A 265 34.62 11.76 -2.47
N THR A 266 35.23 11.84 -1.29
CA THR A 266 36.67 11.57 -1.08
C THR A 266 36.95 10.41 -0.12
N GLY A 267 35.89 9.81 0.44
CA GLY A 267 35.96 8.74 1.42
C GLY A 267 36.37 7.38 0.86
N GLU A 268 35.93 6.32 1.55
CA GLU A 268 36.28 4.95 1.23
C GLU A 268 35.81 4.55 -0.19
N PRO A 269 36.65 3.90 -1.01
CA PRO A 269 36.23 3.41 -2.32
C PRO A 269 35.18 2.30 -2.19
N LEU A 270 34.29 2.24 -3.18
CA LEU A 270 33.35 1.14 -3.42
C LEU A 270 33.91 0.29 -4.57
N THR A 271 33.94 -1.04 -4.39
CA THR A 271 34.32 -1.93 -5.49
C THR A 271 33.07 -2.47 -6.15
N ILE A 272 32.82 -2.07 -7.40
CA ILE A 272 31.60 -2.44 -8.13
C ILE A 272 31.96 -3.21 -9.40
N GLU A 273 31.55 -4.48 -9.45
CA GLU A 273 31.69 -5.33 -10.63
C GLU A 273 30.41 -5.25 -11.48
N TRP A 274 30.27 -4.15 -12.23
CA TRP A 274 29.08 -3.86 -13.05
C TRP A 274 28.71 -4.98 -14.03
N ASP A 275 29.68 -5.77 -14.47
CA ASP A 275 29.51 -6.85 -15.44
C ASP A 275 28.90 -8.13 -14.86
N LYS A 276 28.87 -8.27 -13.53
CA LYS A 276 28.22 -9.38 -12.83
C LYS A 276 26.72 -9.20 -12.66
N ALA A 277 26.21 -7.97 -12.79
CA ALA A 277 24.79 -7.69 -12.68
C ALA A 277 23.98 -8.44 -13.75
N VAL A 278 22.78 -8.89 -13.39
CA VAL A 278 21.92 -9.58 -14.33
C VAL A 278 21.38 -8.60 -15.36
N ARG A 279 21.63 -8.89 -16.63
CA ARG A 279 21.18 -8.04 -17.75
C ARG A 279 19.73 -8.31 -18.07
N THR A 280 18.90 -7.28 -18.07
CA THR A 280 17.48 -7.34 -18.47
C THR A 280 17.16 -6.22 -19.46
N HIS A 281 16.10 -6.41 -20.25
CA HIS A 281 15.59 -5.36 -21.15
C HIS A 281 14.76 -4.36 -20.33
N SER A 282 15.15 -3.08 -20.32
CA SER A 282 14.55 -2.04 -19.45
C SER A 282 13.13 -1.62 -19.82
N ALA A 283 12.72 -1.93 -21.06
CA ALA A 283 11.41 -1.62 -21.62
C ALA A 283 10.56 -2.88 -21.89
N ALA A 284 10.93 -4.03 -21.31
CA ALA A 284 10.21 -5.28 -21.52
C ALA A 284 8.76 -5.17 -21.04
N LYS A 285 7.84 -5.72 -21.82
CA LYS A 285 6.41 -5.82 -21.54
C LYS A 285 5.99 -7.28 -21.43
N VAL A 286 4.86 -7.57 -20.77
CA VAL A 286 4.26 -8.91 -20.72
C VAL A 286 4.07 -9.50 -22.13
N SER A 287 3.75 -8.66 -23.11
CA SER A 287 3.58 -9.04 -24.52
C SER A 287 4.83 -9.58 -25.19
N ASP A 288 6.03 -9.27 -24.67
CA ASP A 288 7.31 -9.74 -25.23
C ASP A 288 7.61 -11.19 -24.84
N TYR A 289 6.86 -11.74 -23.88
CA TYR A 289 7.02 -13.10 -23.38
C TYR A 289 5.96 -14.03 -24.00
N PRO A 290 6.35 -15.06 -24.76
CA PRO A 290 5.42 -16.04 -25.32
C PRO A 290 4.63 -16.77 -24.22
N GLU A 291 3.42 -17.24 -24.55
CA GLU A 291 2.61 -18.02 -23.62
C GLU A 291 3.40 -19.23 -23.07
N GLY A 292 3.46 -19.33 -21.74
CA GLY A 292 4.25 -20.34 -21.04
C GLY A 292 4.35 -20.06 -19.54
N GLU A 293 5.13 -20.87 -18.84
CA GLU A 293 5.29 -20.72 -17.38
C GLU A 293 5.97 -19.40 -16.99
N LEU A 294 6.92 -18.93 -17.79
CA LEU A 294 7.57 -17.63 -17.58
C LEU A 294 6.58 -16.46 -17.72
N HIS A 295 5.79 -16.44 -18.80
CA HIS A 295 4.73 -15.45 -18.99
C HIS A 295 3.73 -15.45 -17.83
N LYS A 296 3.27 -16.65 -17.39
CA LYS A 296 2.40 -16.79 -16.22
C LYS A 296 3.06 -16.29 -14.93
N ALA A 297 4.37 -16.45 -14.79
CA ALA A 297 5.12 -15.95 -13.65
C ALA A 297 5.14 -14.42 -13.60
N ILE A 298 5.38 -13.77 -14.73
CA ILE A 298 5.36 -12.31 -14.85
C ILE A 298 3.95 -11.76 -14.58
N VAL A 299 2.90 -12.34 -15.18
CA VAL A 299 1.51 -11.96 -14.90
C VAL A 299 1.16 -12.13 -13.43
N ARG A 300 1.62 -13.21 -12.79
CA ARG A 300 1.40 -13.44 -11.34
C ARG A 300 2.15 -12.40 -10.50
N PHE A 301 3.36 -12.02 -10.86
CA PHE A 301 4.10 -10.95 -10.19
C PHE A 301 3.33 -9.63 -10.29
N ASN A 302 2.94 -9.22 -11.50
CA ASN A 302 2.19 -7.98 -11.73
C ASN A 302 0.87 -7.94 -10.95
N ARG A 303 0.18 -9.08 -10.85
CA ARG A 303 -1.01 -9.21 -10.02
C ARG A 303 -0.72 -9.08 -8.53
N ARG A 304 0.32 -9.75 -8.02
CA ARG A 304 0.74 -9.64 -6.61
C ARG A 304 1.15 -8.21 -6.27
N TYR A 305 1.80 -7.51 -7.19
CA TYR A 305 2.14 -6.11 -7.04
C TYR A 305 0.89 -5.22 -6.99
N SER A 306 -0.09 -5.47 -7.88
CA SER A 306 -1.39 -4.78 -7.83
C SER A 306 -2.16 -5.07 -6.52
N GLU A 307 -2.08 -6.30 -5.99
CA GLU A 307 -2.65 -6.68 -4.68
C GLU A 307 -1.97 -5.97 -3.50
N LEU A 308 -0.66 -5.75 -3.59
CA LEU A 308 0.05 -4.93 -2.61
C LEU A 308 -0.53 -3.51 -2.59
N LEU A 309 -0.69 -2.89 -3.75
CA LEU A 309 -1.26 -1.54 -3.86
C LEU A 309 -2.71 -1.47 -3.38
N GLU A 310 -3.51 -2.52 -3.60
CA GLU A 310 -4.86 -2.66 -3.01
C GLU A 310 -4.83 -2.77 -1.48
N ASN A 311 -3.81 -3.42 -0.90
CA ASN A 311 -3.66 -3.45 0.56
C ASN A 311 -3.19 -2.10 1.12
N LEU A 312 -2.32 -1.39 0.39
CA LEU A 312 -1.91 -0.02 0.74
C LEU A 312 -3.09 0.95 0.66
N GLN A 313 -3.97 0.82 -0.34
CA GLN A 313 -5.24 1.55 -0.43
C GLN A 313 -6.05 1.41 0.85
N LEU A 314 -6.21 0.17 1.35
CA LEU A 314 -6.95 -0.09 2.57
C LEU A 314 -6.26 0.52 3.80
N ALA A 315 -4.93 0.43 3.87
CA ALA A 315 -4.16 1.02 4.96
C ALA A 315 -4.37 2.53 5.03
N LEU A 316 -4.18 3.20 3.90
CA LEU A 316 -4.25 4.65 3.74
C LEU A 316 -5.69 5.19 3.71
N SER A 317 -6.73 4.33 3.73
CA SER A 317 -8.13 4.76 3.69
C SER A 317 -8.93 4.41 4.95
N GLY A 318 -8.25 4.19 6.08
CA GLY A 318 -8.89 3.93 7.37
C GLY A 318 -8.76 2.52 7.91
N ARG A 319 -7.76 1.75 7.44
CA ARG A 319 -7.30 0.53 8.14
C ARG A 319 -5.77 0.52 8.34
N PRO A 320 -5.18 1.49 9.06
CA PRO A 320 -3.72 1.66 9.13
C PRO A 320 -2.91 0.40 9.47
N LEU A 321 -3.46 -0.52 10.29
CA LEU A 321 -2.85 -1.82 10.63
C LEU A 321 -2.65 -2.77 9.42
N LYS A 322 -3.18 -2.44 8.24
CA LYS A 322 -2.92 -3.16 6.99
C LYS A 322 -1.59 -2.79 6.34
N LEU A 323 -0.92 -1.74 6.80
CA LEU A 323 0.37 -1.30 6.27
C LEU A 323 1.47 -2.35 6.54
N THR A 324 1.58 -2.86 7.77
CA THR A 324 2.62 -3.83 8.13
C THR A 324 2.56 -5.12 7.30
N PRO A 325 1.39 -5.77 7.11
CA PRO A 325 1.29 -6.92 6.20
C PRO A 325 1.61 -6.59 4.74
N ALA A 326 1.29 -5.38 4.27
CA ALA A 326 1.65 -4.93 2.91
C ALA A 326 3.17 -4.82 2.76
N VAL A 327 3.84 -4.17 3.71
CA VAL A 327 5.32 -4.10 3.76
C VAL A 327 5.94 -5.49 3.81
N MET A 328 5.40 -6.41 4.62
CA MET A 328 5.90 -7.79 4.68
C MET A 328 5.74 -8.56 3.35
N ALA A 329 4.72 -8.23 2.55
CA ALA A 329 4.52 -8.83 1.23
C ALA A 329 5.65 -8.47 0.23
N MET A 330 6.37 -7.37 0.45
CA MET A 330 7.55 -7.00 -0.35
C MET A 330 8.64 -8.08 -0.34
N GLY A 331 8.80 -8.79 0.77
CA GLY A 331 9.73 -9.92 0.84
C GLY A 331 9.37 -11.05 -0.14
N SER A 332 8.08 -11.33 -0.33
CA SER A 332 7.63 -12.33 -1.31
C SER A 332 7.78 -11.84 -2.75
N LEU A 333 7.61 -10.53 -3.00
CA LEU A 333 7.84 -9.93 -4.31
C LEU A 333 9.30 -10.03 -4.73
N ARG A 334 10.26 -9.84 -3.81
CA ARG A 334 11.69 -10.05 -4.08
C ARG A 334 11.98 -11.47 -4.58
N GLU A 335 11.43 -12.49 -3.91
CA GLU A 335 11.65 -13.89 -4.29
C GLU A 335 11.06 -14.20 -5.67
N ASP A 336 9.84 -13.72 -5.95
CA ASP A 336 9.24 -13.86 -7.28
C ASP A 336 10.08 -13.14 -8.37
N PHE A 337 10.59 -11.94 -8.06
CA PHE A 337 11.42 -11.16 -8.97
C PHE A 337 12.69 -11.94 -9.33
N ARG A 338 13.45 -12.41 -8.33
CA ARG A 338 14.68 -13.18 -8.54
C ARG A 338 14.41 -14.49 -9.27
N ALA A 339 13.29 -15.16 -9.00
CA ALA A 339 12.89 -16.35 -9.74
C ALA A 339 12.63 -16.05 -11.22
N ILE A 340 11.99 -14.93 -11.56
CA ILE A 340 11.79 -14.51 -12.96
C ILE A 340 13.14 -14.22 -13.61
N VAL A 341 13.99 -13.41 -12.96
CA VAL A 341 15.32 -13.02 -13.46
C VAL A 341 16.27 -14.20 -13.63
N SER A 342 16.05 -15.33 -12.96
CA SER A 342 16.86 -16.54 -13.21
C SER A 342 16.66 -17.19 -14.59
N HIS A 343 15.67 -16.74 -15.38
CA HIS A 343 15.37 -17.27 -16.71
C HIS A 343 15.92 -16.38 -17.83
N PRO A 344 16.46 -16.96 -18.93
CA PRO A 344 16.88 -16.18 -20.09
C PRO A 344 15.69 -15.50 -20.77
N PHE A 345 15.94 -14.35 -21.39
CA PHE A 345 14.93 -13.64 -22.16
C PHE A 345 14.59 -14.41 -23.45
N PRO A 346 13.29 -14.57 -23.81
CA PRO A 346 12.90 -15.26 -25.03
C PRO A 346 13.51 -14.63 -26.29
N GLY A 347 14.37 -15.37 -26.98
CA GLY A 347 15.01 -14.92 -28.22
C GLY A 347 16.30 -14.12 -28.03
N ASP A 348 16.71 -13.83 -26.79
CA ASP A 348 17.96 -13.14 -26.48
C ASP A 348 18.60 -13.72 -25.21
N ASN A 349 19.38 -14.80 -25.37
CA ASN A 349 20.00 -15.51 -24.26
C ASN A 349 21.12 -14.71 -23.54
N ALA A 350 21.51 -13.54 -24.06
CA ALA A 350 22.45 -12.65 -23.37
C ALA A 350 21.76 -11.79 -22.31
N TYR A 351 20.43 -11.75 -22.34
CA TYR A 351 19.58 -11.04 -21.40
C TYR A 351 18.67 -12.04 -20.67
N HIS A 352 18.14 -11.60 -19.55
CA HIS A 352 17.25 -12.35 -18.68
C HIS A 352 15.86 -11.70 -18.66
N ALA A 353 14.86 -12.50 -18.31
CA ALA A 353 13.51 -12.01 -18.10
C ALA A 353 13.46 -11.07 -16.89
N ALA A 354 12.50 -10.15 -16.89
CA ALA A 354 12.27 -9.25 -15.76
C ALA A 354 10.76 -9.03 -15.55
N PRO A 355 10.33 -8.77 -14.32
CA PRO A 355 8.98 -8.28 -14.07
C PRO A 355 8.74 -6.90 -14.69
N THR A 356 7.49 -6.62 -15.05
CA THR A 356 7.14 -5.43 -15.85
C THR A 356 6.31 -4.41 -15.09
N PHE A 357 5.80 -4.78 -13.90
CA PHE A 357 4.98 -3.92 -13.02
C PHE A 357 3.70 -3.37 -13.67
N GLU A 358 3.26 -3.97 -14.79
CA GLU A 358 2.04 -3.56 -15.49
C GLU A 358 0.80 -3.77 -14.61
N TYR A 359 -0.12 -2.81 -14.63
CA TYR A 359 -1.38 -2.92 -13.91
C TYR A 359 -2.12 -4.19 -14.30
N THR A 360 -2.42 -5.02 -13.31
CA THR A 360 -3.25 -6.20 -13.49
C THR A 360 -4.51 -6.03 -12.65
N PRO A 361 -5.68 -5.80 -13.29
CA PRO A 361 -6.90 -5.61 -12.52
C PRO A 361 -7.14 -6.82 -11.62
N PRO A 362 -7.83 -6.62 -10.48
CA PRO A 362 -8.25 -7.75 -9.68
C PRO A 362 -8.93 -8.74 -10.61
N PRO A 363 -8.60 -10.05 -10.50
CA PRO A 363 -9.36 -11.04 -11.26
C PRO A 363 -10.83 -10.72 -10.98
N PRO A 364 -11.69 -10.68 -12.02
CA PRO A 364 -13.10 -10.48 -11.78
C PRO A 364 -13.46 -11.41 -10.63
N PRO A 365 -14.19 -10.92 -9.61
CA PRO A 365 -14.49 -11.72 -8.43
C PRO A 365 -14.77 -13.13 -8.92
N ARG A 366 -14.10 -14.13 -8.35
CA ARG A 366 -14.34 -15.56 -8.68
C ARG A 366 -15.76 -16.00 -8.28
N PHE A 367 -16.73 -15.11 -8.44
CA PHE A 367 -18.14 -15.27 -8.65
C PHE A 367 -18.47 -15.24 -10.16
N GLN A 368 -17.63 -15.85 -11.00
CA GLN A 368 -18.20 -16.90 -11.82
C GLN A 368 -18.01 -18.20 -11.06
N ALA A 369 -18.93 -18.44 -10.11
CA ALA A 369 -19.40 -19.79 -10.01
C ALA A 369 -19.72 -20.19 -11.46
N LYS A 370 -19.01 -21.18 -11.99
CA LYS A 370 -19.74 -22.13 -12.81
C LYS A 370 -20.90 -22.51 -11.91
N SER A 371 -22.07 -21.92 -12.16
CA SER A 371 -23.31 -22.52 -11.71
C SER A 371 -23.35 -23.86 -12.44
N GLN A 372 -22.64 -24.86 -11.91
CA GLN A 372 -23.32 -26.12 -11.77
C GLN A 372 -24.58 -25.73 -11.02
N ALA A 373 -25.70 -25.74 -11.73
CA ALA A 373 -26.99 -25.54 -11.14
C ALA A 373 -27.11 -26.62 -10.07
N VAL A 374 -26.75 -26.27 -8.83
CA VAL A 374 -27.01 -27.12 -7.69
C VAL A 374 -28.49 -26.97 -7.44
N THR A 375 -29.27 -27.79 -8.13
CA THR A 375 -30.68 -27.97 -7.79
C THR A 375 -30.74 -28.79 -6.52
N PHE A 376 -31.28 -28.19 -5.46
CA PHE A 376 -31.59 -28.90 -4.23
C PHE A 376 -32.95 -29.58 -4.40
N SER A 377 -33.07 -30.83 -3.96
CA SER A 377 -34.30 -31.60 -4.09
C SER A 377 -35.33 -31.26 -3.01
N ASN A 378 -34.89 -30.71 -1.88
CA ASN A 378 -35.70 -30.21 -0.76
C ASN A 378 -34.84 -29.40 0.22
N ASN A 379 -35.49 -28.75 1.20
CA ASN A 379 -34.83 -27.93 2.24
C ASN A 379 -33.86 -28.74 3.13
N GLN A 380 -34.12 -30.03 3.34
CA GLN A 380 -33.26 -30.90 4.15
C GLN A 380 -31.91 -31.12 3.46
N ALA A 381 -31.91 -31.40 2.15
CA ALA A 381 -30.69 -31.57 1.36
C ALA A 381 -29.83 -30.29 1.36
N THR A 382 -30.46 -29.12 1.41
CA THR A 382 -29.74 -27.83 1.55
C THR A 382 -29.02 -27.73 2.90
N LEU A 383 -29.68 -28.08 4.01
CA LEU A 383 -29.05 -28.04 5.33
C LEU A 383 -27.94 -29.09 5.49
N GLU A 384 -28.13 -30.30 4.94
CA GLU A 384 -27.10 -31.34 4.93
C GLU A 384 -25.85 -30.89 4.16
N LYS A 385 -26.03 -30.26 2.99
CA LYS A 385 -24.91 -29.66 2.24
C LYS A 385 -24.26 -28.49 2.95
N LEU A 386 -25.03 -27.62 3.59
CA LEU A 386 -24.46 -26.51 4.34
C LEU A 386 -23.61 -27.04 5.52
N SER A 387 -24.08 -28.07 6.23
CA SER A 387 -23.32 -28.72 7.30
C SER A 387 -22.03 -29.36 6.77
N GLN A 388 -22.10 -30.05 5.62
CA GLN A 388 -20.92 -30.60 4.95
C GLN A 388 -19.91 -29.50 4.56
N ALA A 389 -20.39 -28.37 4.04
CA ALA A 389 -19.55 -27.24 3.69
C ALA A 389 -18.79 -26.66 4.90
N TYR A 390 -19.42 -26.59 6.08
CA TYR A 390 -18.74 -26.20 7.31
C TYR A 390 -17.68 -27.24 7.74
N ALA A 391 -17.99 -28.53 7.63
CA ALA A 391 -17.05 -29.61 7.97
C ALA A 391 -15.81 -29.62 7.06
N ASP A 392 -16.00 -29.35 5.76
CA ASP A 392 -14.92 -29.34 4.76
C ASP A 392 -14.19 -27.99 4.68
N GLY A 393 -14.72 -26.94 5.32
CA GLY A 393 -14.24 -25.57 5.14
C GLY A 393 -14.49 -25.00 3.73
N ASP A 394 -15.48 -25.53 3.01
CA ASP A 394 -15.80 -25.19 1.61
C ASP A 394 -16.80 -24.02 1.55
N LEU A 395 -16.27 -22.80 1.59
CA LEU A 395 -17.08 -21.58 1.45
C LEU A 395 -17.91 -21.54 0.14
N PRO A 396 -17.36 -21.89 -1.04
CA PRO A 396 -18.17 -21.99 -2.27
C PRO A 396 -19.39 -22.90 -2.14
N MET A 397 -19.25 -24.08 -1.52
CA MET A 397 -20.37 -24.99 -1.28
C MET A 397 -21.39 -24.39 -0.31
N ALA A 398 -20.93 -23.71 0.74
CA ALA A 398 -21.82 -23.01 1.67
C ALA A 398 -22.62 -21.93 0.94
N LEU A 399 -21.97 -21.07 0.14
CA LEU A 399 -22.62 -20.01 -0.64
C LEU A 399 -23.66 -20.55 -1.64
N ALA A 400 -23.40 -21.72 -2.24
CA ALA A 400 -24.36 -22.37 -3.13
C ALA A 400 -25.69 -22.75 -2.42
N CYS A 401 -25.65 -22.98 -1.10
CA CYS A 401 -26.84 -23.27 -0.29
C CYS A 401 -27.64 -22.01 0.08
N LEU A 402 -27.10 -20.82 -0.19
CA LEU A 402 -27.61 -19.53 0.29
C LEU A 402 -28.20 -18.72 -0.87
N SER A 403 -29.31 -18.03 -0.59
CA SER A 403 -29.85 -17.01 -1.49
C SER A 403 -28.92 -15.81 -1.56
N GLU A 404 -28.86 -15.12 -2.70
CA GLU A 404 -28.16 -13.83 -2.82
C GLU A 404 -28.74 -12.77 -1.89
N GLN A 405 -30.02 -12.91 -1.50
CA GLN A 405 -30.72 -12.03 -0.56
C GLN A 405 -30.69 -12.58 0.88
N LEU A 406 -29.70 -13.40 1.23
CA LEU A 406 -29.55 -13.95 2.57
C LEU A 406 -29.55 -12.86 3.64
N VAL A 407 -30.23 -13.12 4.75
CA VAL A 407 -30.00 -12.44 6.03
C VAL A 407 -29.48 -13.48 7.02
N TRP A 408 -28.27 -13.30 7.53
CA TRP A 408 -27.68 -14.12 8.59
C TRP A 408 -27.56 -13.30 9.87
N ASP A 409 -28.46 -13.57 10.81
CA ASP A 409 -28.54 -12.87 12.09
C ASP A 409 -27.92 -13.73 13.19
N MET A 410 -26.72 -13.34 13.62
CA MET A 410 -26.02 -13.88 14.79
C MET A 410 -25.75 -12.75 15.79
N THR A 411 -26.81 -12.07 16.24
CA THR A 411 -26.68 -10.95 17.17
C THR A 411 -25.93 -11.34 18.46
N GLY A 412 -24.95 -10.53 18.84
CA GLY A 412 -24.10 -10.74 20.02
C GLY A 412 -23.31 -9.48 20.40
N PRO A 413 -22.49 -9.53 21.46
CA PRO A 413 -21.67 -8.41 21.91
C PRO A 413 -20.54 -8.14 20.92
N VAL A 414 -20.17 -6.86 20.76
CA VAL A 414 -19.11 -6.39 19.84
C VAL A 414 -17.76 -7.09 20.04
N ASP A 415 -17.49 -7.56 21.25
CA ASP A 415 -16.27 -8.28 21.62
C ASP A 415 -16.16 -9.69 21.01
N VAL A 416 -17.22 -10.20 20.37
CA VAL A 416 -17.18 -11.45 19.60
C VAL A 416 -17.19 -11.08 18.11
N PRO A 417 -16.03 -11.07 17.42
CA PRO A 417 -15.85 -10.40 16.12
C PRO A 417 -16.77 -10.85 14.99
N TYR A 418 -17.29 -12.08 15.06
CA TYR A 418 -18.17 -12.65 14.04
C TYR A 418 -19.65 -12.62 14.43
N THR A 419 -20.02 -11.95 15.52
CA THR A 419 -21.43 -11.69 15.84
C THR A 419 -21.91 -10.40 15.18
N GLY A 420 -23.16 -10.38 14.76
CA GLY A 420 -23.76 -9.30 13.98
C GLY A 420 -24.82 -9.81 13.01
N VAL A 421 -25.29 -8.91 12.15
CA VAL A 421 -26.21 -9.24 11.05
C VAL A 421 -25.46 -9.09 9.72
N PHE A 422 -25.47 -10.13 8.91
CA PHE A 422 -24.76 -10.24 7.66
C PHE A 422 -25.74 -10.40 6.50
N TYR A 423 -25.51 -9.66 5.41
CA TYR A 423 -26.42 -9.60 4.27
C TYR A 423 -25.76 -10.17 3.01
N GLY A 424 -26.49 -11.01 2.31
CA GLY A 424 -26.08 -11.66 1.06
C GLY A 424 -24.83 -12.52 1.21
N HIS A 425 -24.29 -12.93 0.05
CA HIS A 425 -23.09 -13.78 -0.03
C HIS A 425 -21.84 -13.05 0.47
N GLU A 426 -21.74 -11.74 0.24
CA GLU A 426 -20.63 -10.92 0.72
C GLU A 426 -20.60 -10.86 2.25
N GLY A 427 -21.74 -10.56 2.87
CA GLY A 427 -21.87 -10.56 4.33
C GLY A 427 -21.57 -11.92 4.94
N PHE A 428 -22.09 -13.00 4.35
CA PHE A 428 -21.82 -14.36 4.84
C PHE A 428 -20.35 -14.74 4.71
N SER A 429 -19.69 -14.35 3.61
CA SER A 429 -18.25 -14.58 3.41
C SER A 429 -17.41 -13.83 4.45
N ARG A 430 -17.81 -12.60 4.81
CA ARG A 430 -17.19 -11.84 5.91
C ARG A 430 -17.38 -12.56 7.25
N PHE A 431 -18.59 -13.02 7.55
CA PHE A 431 -18.87 -13.83 8.75
C PHE A 431 -17.95 -15.06 8.82
N TRP A 432 -17.84 -15.81 7.73
CA TRP A 432 -17.02 -17.03 7.63
C TRP A 432 -15.54 -16.75 7.92
N SER A 433 -14.99 -15.68 7.34
CA SER A 433 -13.62 -15.25 7.59
C SER A 433 -13.41 -14.83 9.04
N LEU A 434 -14.30 -14.03 9.63
CA LEU A 434 -14.18 -13.58 11.02
C LEU A 434 -14.26 -14.75 12.00
N MET A 435 -15.19 -15.68 11.76
CA MET A 435 -15.37 -16.89 12.55
C MET A 435 -14.11 -17.74 12.53
N SER A 436 -13.60 -18.07 11.33
CA SER A 436 -12.40 -18.90 11.16
C SER A 436 -11.12 -18.28 11.73
N GLN A 437 -11.03 -16.96 11.82
CA GLN A 437 -9.91 -16.27 12.48
C GLN A 437 -10.03 -16.26 14.01
N THR A 438 -11.25 -16.35 14.53
CA THR A 438 -11.53 -16.16 15.97
C THR A 438 -11.55 -17.48 16.74
N VAL A 439 -12.20 -18.50 16.18
CA VAL A 439 -12.47 -19.77 16.87
C VAL A 439 -12.11 -20.97 16.01
N GLU A 440 -11.94 -22.09 16.68
CA GLU A 440 -11.74 -23.41 16.08
C GLU A 440 -12.76 -24.34 16.72
N PHE A 441 -13.64 -24.93 15.92
CA PHE A 441 -14.70 -25.81 16.44
C PHE A 441 -14.14 -27.20 16.71
N SER A 442 -14.44 -27.73 17.89
CA SER A 442 -13.99 -29.06 18.31
C SER A 442 -15.10 -30.10 18.18
N SER A 443 -16.36 -29.69 18.37
CA SER A 443 -17.52 -30.54 18.12
C SER A 443 -18.77 -29.69 17.88
N GLU A 444 -19.59 -30.12 16.94
CA GLU A 444 -20.92 -29.60 16.68
C GLU A 444 -21.88 -30.78 16.67
N VAL A 445 -22.97 -30.67 17.45
CA VAL A 445 -23.99 -31.71 17.53
C VAL A 445 -25.32 -31.07 17.17
N VAL A 446 -25.86 -31.45 16.02
CA VAL A 446 -27.25 -31.15 15.65
C VAL A 446 -28.14 -32.20 16.29
N GLU A 447 -28.94 -31.81 17.30
CA GLU A 447 -29.81 -32.77 17.99
C GLU A 447 -31.05 -33.10 17.17
N LYS A 448 -31.68 -32.08 16.59
CA LYS A 448 -32.88 -32.26 15.78
C LYS A 448 -33.13 -31.07 14.85
N VAL A 449 -33.77 -31.37 13.73
CA VAL A 449 -34.28 -30.38 12.77
C VAL A 449 -35.78 -30.62 12.58
N PHE A 450 -36.57 -29.55 12.65
CA PHE A 450 -37.99 -29.56 12.34
C PHE A 450 -38.23 -28.77 11.05
N PHE A 451 -38.99 -29.33 10.12
CA PHE A 451 -39.38 -28.66 8.89
C PHE A 451 -40.87 -28.34 8.91
N SER A 452 -41.23 -27.17 8.40
CA SER A 452 -42.61 -26.73 8.13
C SER A 452 -42.59 -25.88 6.87
N ASP A 453 -43.07 -26.42 5.76
CA ASP A 453 -43.04 -25.77 4.44
C ASP A 453 -41.64 -25.22 4.09
N ASN A 454 -41.55 -23.91 3.82
CA ASN A 454 -40.32 -23.19 3.51
C ASN A 454 -39.57 -22.71 4.77
N GLN A 455 -39.80 -23.32 5.93
CA GLN A 455 -39.11 -22.98 7.16
C GLN A 455 -38.54 -24.22 7.84
N ALA A 456 -37.44 -24.03 8.56
CA ALA A 456 -36.92 -25.05 9.46
C ALA A 456 -36.42 -24.43 10.77
N MET A 457 -36.39 -25.23 11.82
CA MET A 457 -35.76 -24.89 13.08
C MET A 457 -34.84 -26.06 13.46
N ALA A 458 -33.55 -25.78 13.61
CA ALA A 458 -32.58 -26.74 14.13
C ALA A 458 -32.13 -26.30 15.52
N TYR A 459 -31.81 -27.25 16.38
CA TYR A 459 -31.13 -26.95 17.64
C TYR A 459 -30.12 -28.03 17.99
N GLY A 460 -29.16 -27.66 18.81
CA GLY A 460 -28.00 -28.47 19.08
C GLY A 460 -27.07 -27.84 20.10
N SER A 461 -25.89 -28.40 20.20
CA SER A 461 -24.81 -27.87 21.03
C SER A 461 -23.53 -27.71 20.23
N GLN A 462 -22.73 -26.74 20.64
CA GLN A 462 -21.44 -26.40 20.03
C GLN A 462 -20.36 -26.40 21.10
N GLN A 463 -19.19 -26.92 20.74
CA GLN A 463 -17.95 -26.73 21.49
C GLN A 463 -16.86 -26.21 20.55
N GLY A 464 -15.98 -25.39 21.10
CA GLY A 464 -14.82 -24.90 20.39
C GLY A 464 -13.78 -24.35 21.32
N ILE A 465 -12.69 -23.89 20.73
CA ILE A 465 -11.58 -23.22 21.39
C ILE A 465 -11.33 -21.88 20.70
N THR A 466 -11.02 -20.85 21.47
CA THR A 466 -10.59 -19.56 20.92
C THR A 466 -9.17 -19.66 20.38
N LYS A 467 -8.89 -18.99 19.26
CA LYS A 467 -7.53 -19.01 18.69
C LYS A 467 -6.54 -18.16 19.49
N SER A 468 -6.98 -17.01 20.01
CA SER A 468 -6.15 -16.07 20.76
C SER A 468 -5.78 -16.57 22.16
N THR A 469 -6.76 -17.07 22.93
CA THR A 469 -6.56 -17.42 24.36
C THR A 469 -6.42 -18.91 24.59
N ARG A 470 -6.74 -19.76 23.59
CA ARG A 470 -6.75 -21.23 23.69
C ARG A 470 -7.66 -21.73 24.81
N VAL A 471 -8.72 -21.00 25.13
CA VAL A 471 -9.70 -21.36 26.16
C VAL A 471 -10.90 -22.02 25.51
N PRO A 472 -11.30 -23.23 25.97
CA PRO A 472 -12.48 -23.90 25.44
C PRO A 472 -13.77 -23.22 25.89
N TYR A 473 -14.78 -23.27 25.04
CA TYR A 473 -16.13 -22.82 25.34
C TYR A 473 -17.16 -23.83 24.83
N SER A 474 -18.37 -23.79 25.42
CA SER A 474 -19.52 -24.53 24.94
C SER A 474 -20.82 -23.76 25.15
N TYR A 475 -21.78 -23.97 24.26
CA TYR A 475 -23.12 -23.42 24.37
C TYR A 475 -24.12 -24.25 23.58
N ASP A 476 -25.39 -24.14 23.96
CA ASP A 476 -26.52 -24.64 23.17
C ASP A 476 -26.98 -23.54 22.22
N TRP A 477 -27.46 -23.95 21.05
CA TRP A 477 -27.92 -23.06 20.00
C TRP A 477 -29.22 -23.57 19.37
N ALA A 478 -29.98 -22.63 18.82
CA ALA A 478 -31.07 -22.92 17.91
C ALA A 478 -31.02 -21.96 16.72
N ILE A 479 -31.17 -22.47 15.51
CA ILE A 479 -31.16 -21.66 14.28
C ILE A 479 -32.51 -21.80 13.57
N ARG A 480 -33.15 -20.66 13.32
CA ARG A 480 -34.33 -20.55 12.46
C ARG A 480 -33.90 -20.31 11.02
N TYR A 481 -34.41 -21.12 10.11
CA TYR A 481 -34.18 -21.05 8.68
C TYR A 481 -35.46 -20.68 7.93
N GLU A 482 -35.34 -19.83 6.92
CA GLU A 482 -36.37 -19.63 5.88
C GLU A 482 -35.75 -19.89 4.52
N PHE A 483 -36.47 -20.61 3.67
CA PHE A 483 -36.01 -21.04 2.35
C PHE A 483 -36.79 -20.32 1.25
N THR A 484 -36.13 -20.18 0.11
CA THR A 484 -36.71 -19.77 -1.18
C THR A 484 -37.38 -20.97 -1.86
N ASP A 485 -38.13 -20.71 -2.93
CA ASP A 485 -38.82 -21.76 -3.70
C ASP A 485 -37.85 -22.74 -4.39
N ASP A 486 -36.59 -22.33 -4.64
CA ASP A 486 -35.51 -23.21 -5.12
C ASP A 486 -34.70 -23.84 -3.98
N HIS A 487 -35.27 -23.86 -2.76
CA HIS A 487 -34.72 -24.48 -1.55
C HIS A 487 -33.40 -23.88 -1.05
N ARG A 488 -33.01 -22.68 -1.48
CA ARG A 488 -31.87 -21.96 -0.90
C ARG A 488 -32.29 -21.19 0.34
N ILE A 489 -31.37 -21.04 1.28
CA ILE A 489 -31.65 -20.35 2.54
C ILE A 489 -31.64 -18.83 2.31
N ARG A 490 -32.76 -18.18 2.63
CA ARG A 490 -32.94 -16.71 2.58
C ARG A 490 -32.77 -16.07 3.95
N LEU A 491 -33.08 -16.79 5.03
CA LEU A 491 -32.87 -16.32 6.39
C LEU A 491 -32.22 -17.41 7.20
N MET A 492 -31.21 -17.01 7.96
CA MET A 492 -30.70 -17.76 9.09
C MET A 492 -30.72 -16.82 10.30
N ARG A 493 -31.26 -17.27 11.43
CA ARG A 493 -31.21 -16.52 12.69
C ARG A 493 -30.82 -17.44 13.82
N ASN A 494 -29.69 -17.14 14.46
CA ASN A 494 -29.14 -17.92 15.54
C ASN A 494 -29.59 -17.40 16.92
N TYR A 495 -29.98 -18.32 17.79
CA TYR A 495 -30.33 -18.10 19.18
C TYR A 495 -29.36 -18.91 20.04
N PHE A 496 -28.44 -18.22 20.71
CA PHE A 496 -27.41 -18.86 21.52
C PHE A 496 -26.95 -17.90 22.62
N ASN A 497 -26.11 -18.37 23.54
CA ASN A 497 -25.48 -17.53 24.56
C ASN A 497 -24.07 -17.09 24.12
N PRO A 498 -23.89 -15.89 23.55
CA PRO A 498 -22.59 -15.43 23.07
C PRO A 498 -21.60 -15.12 24.21
N MET A 499 -22.09 -14.93 25.45
CA MET A 499 -21.21 -14.59 26.58
C MET A 499 -20.22 -15.72 26.91
N ARG A 500 -20.52 -16.97 26.55
CA ARG A 500 -19.58 -18.10 26.70
C ARG A 500 -18.34 -17.91 25.84
N ILE A 501 -18.52 -17.37 24.63
CA ILE A 501 -17.43 -17.10 23.68
C ILE A 501 -16.68 -15.85 24.12
N GLN A 502 -17.41 -14.80 24.48
CA GLN A 502 -16.84 -13.56 25.00
C GLN A 502 -15.95 -13.81 26.23
N ALA A 503 -16.43 -14.61 27.20
CA ALA A 503 -15.65 -14.96 28.38
C ALA A 503 -14.38 -15.75 28.03
N ALA A 504 -14.45 -16.66 27.05
CA ALA A 504 -13.26 -17.38 26.59
C ALA A 504 -12.27 -16.44 25.88
N LEU A 505 -12.73 -15.50 25.07
CA LEU A 505 -11.89 -14.51 24.40
C LEU A 505 -11.21 -13.52 25.37
N ALA A 506 -11.85 -13.22 26.50
CA ALA A 506 -11.31 -12.35 27.55
C ALA A 506 -10.37 -13.06 28.53
N ALA A 507 -10.27 -14.39 28.48
CA ALA A 507 -9.47 -15.16 29.42
C ALA A 507 -7.96 -15.01 29.17
N THR A 508 -7.15 -15.07 30.22
CA THR A 508 -5.69 -15.02 30.10
C THR A 508 -5.16 -16.30 29.45
N PRO A 509 -4.22 -16.21 28.48
CA PRO A 509 -3.64 -17.39 27.86
C PRO A 509 -2.99 -18.31 28.91
N PRO A 510 -3.13 -19.64 28.79
CA PRO A 510 -2.46 -20.57 29.70
C PRO A 510 -0.94 -20.35 29.63
N LYS A 511 -0.30 -20.17 30.79
CA LYS A 511 1.17 -20.08 30.87
C LYS A 511 1.80 -21.33 30.24
N PRO A 512 2.86 -21.21 29.42
CA PRO A 512 3.55 -22.36 28.86
C PRO A 512 4.01 -23.27 29.99
N ARG A 513 3.66 -24.55 29.93
CA ARG A 513 4.19 -25.56 30.86
C ARG A 513 5.70 -25.59 30.71
N SER A 514 6.42 -25.21 31.76
CA SER A 514 7.85 -25.49 31.84
C SER A 514 8.03 -27.01 31.88
N PHE A 515 8.72 -27.55 30.88
CA PHE A 515 9.21 -28.91 30.94
C PHE A 515 10.32 -28.96 32.00
N ILE A 516 9.95 -29.33 33.22
CA ILE A 516 10.91 -29.76 34.23
C ILE A 516 11.25 -31.21 33.89
N ASN A 517 12.47 -31.42 33.38
CA ASN A 517 13.10 -32.73 33.30
C ASN A 517 13.10 -33.38 34.69
N LYS A 518 12.59 -34.61 34.76
CA LYS A 518 12.92 -35.59 35.80
C LYS A 518 13.33 -36.88 35.12
#